data_AF-A0A946P3E1-F1
#
_entry.id   AF-A0A946P3E1-F1
#
_cell.length_a   1.000
_cell.length_b   1.000
_cell.length_c   1.000
_cell.angle_alpha   90.00
_cell.angle_beta   90.00
_cell.angle_gamma   90.00
#
_symmetry.space_group_name_H-M   'P 1'
#
loop_
_entity.id
_entity.type
_entity.pdbx_description
1 polymer ?
#
loop_
_entity_poly.entity_id
_entity_poly.type
_entity_poly.pdbx_seq_one_letter_code
_entity_poly.pdbx_strand_id
1 'polypeptide(L)' 'MSKIITKNYPNIEIEGNRNTPRTGSFEVELDGKVVFSKFKLGKFPTENEIKSWF' A
#
# COMPACT_ATOMS: atom_id res chain seq x y z
N MET A 1 0.86 -0.67 -8.22
CA MET A 1 -0.09 -1.10 -7.17
C MET A 1 -1.29 -0.18 -7.07
N SER A 2 -1.13 1.15 -7.09
CA SER A 2 -2.25 2.10 -7.13
C SER A 2 -3.31 1.76 -8.20
N LYS A 3 -2.90 1.37 -9.42
CA LYS A 3 -3.83 0.95 -10.49
C LYS A 3 -4.75 -0.23 -10.13
N ILE A 4 -4.30 -1.16 -9.30
CA ILE A 4 -5.12 -2.31 -8.85
C ILE A 4 -6.20 -1.79 -7.91
N ILE A 5 -5.80 -0.90 -6.99
CA ILE A 5 -6.68 -0.32 -5.98
C ILE A 5 -7.73 0.57 -6.66
N THR A 6 -7.34 1.51 -7.53
CA THR A 6 -8.28 2.40 -8.23
C THR A 6 -9.23 1.67 -9.18
N LYS A 7 -8.85 0.49 -9.68
CA LYS A 7 -9.74 -0.36 -10.50
C LYS A 7 -10.85 -1.01 -9.67
N ASN A 8 -10.55 -1.47 -8.46
CA ASN A 8 -11.53 -2.15 -7.60
C ASN A 8 -12.30 -1.15 -6.71
N TYR A 9 -11.69 -0.01 -6.39
CA TYR A 9 -12.24 1.02 -5.50
C TYR A 9 -12.05 2.39 -6.17
N PRO A 10 -12.97 2.81 -7.07
CA PRO A 10 -12.78 4.03 -7.85
C PRO A 10 -12.85 5.34 -7.04
N ASN A 11 -13.47 5.31 -5.86
CA ASN A 11 -13.61 6.47 -4.98
C ASN A 11 -12.53 6.59 -3.90
N ILE A 12 -11.46 5.77 -3.98
CA ILE A 12 -10.40 5.81 -2.97
C ILE A 12 -9.39 6.92 -3.26
N GLU A 13 -9.04 7.65 -2.21
CA GLU A 13 -7.94 8.61 -2.26
C GLU A 13 -6.62 7.88 -2.00
N ILE A 14 -5.66 8.03 -2.92
CA ILE A 14 -4.33 7.43 -2.79
C ILE A 14 -3.30 8.53 -2.77
N GLU A 15 -2.61 8.64 -1.64
CA GLU A 15 -1.48 9.54 -1.49
C GLU A 15 -0.17 8.75 -1.54
N GLY A 16 0.71 9.13 -2.46
CA GLY A 16 2.04 8.52 -2.61
C GLY A 16 3.10 9.36 -1.90
N ASN A 17 4.03 8.71 -1.18
CA ASN A 17 5.25 9.33 -0.66
C ASN A 17 5.02 10.67 0.09
N ARG A 18 4.06 10.71 1.04
CA ARG A 18 3.78 11.92 1.85
C ARG A 18 5.04 12.56 2.45
N ASN A 19 6.01 11.72 2.82
CA ASN A 19 7.34 12.10 3.24
C ASN A 19 8.37 11.34 2.40
N THR A 20 9.57 11.90 2.24
CA THR A 20 10.67 11.25 1.52
C THR A 20 10.93 9.87 2.14
N PRO A 21 10.59 8.77 1.44
CA PRO A 21 10.68 7.45 2.03
C PRO A 21 12.15 7.09 2.23
N ARG A 22 12.45 6.31 3.27
CA ARG A 22 13.78 5.72 3.41
C ARG A 22 14.06 4.83 2.20
N THR A 23 15.28 4.89 1.66
CA THR A 23 15.66 4.08 0.50
C THR A 23 15.34 2.59 0.74
N GLY A 24 14.62 1.97 -0.19
CA GLY A 24 14.26 0.54 -0.13
C GLY A 24 13.01 0.19 0.69
N SER A 25 12.43 1.16 1.40
CA SER A 25 11.19 1.00 2.16
C SER A 25 9.95 0.93 1.26
N PHE A 26 8.96 0.17 1.71
CA PHE A 26 7.63 0.16 1.13
C PHE A 26 6.62 -0.19 2.23
N GLU A 27 5.77 0.77 2.57
CA GLU A 27 4.72 0.62 3.56
C GLU A 27 3.42 1.14 2.97
N VAL A 28 2.31 0.52 3.40
CA VAL A 28 0.96 0.93 3.01
C VAL A 28 0.17 1.20 4.26
N GLU A 29 -0.45 2.37 4.29
CA GLU A 29 -1.35 2.81 5.35
C GLU A 29 -2.77 2.95 4.81
N LEU A 30 -3.74 2.50 5.60
CA LEU A 30 -5.16 2.76 5.40
C LEU A 30 -5.68 3.50 6.63
N ASP A 31 -6.28 4.68 6.40
CA ASP A 31 -6.77 5.56 7.47
C ASP A 31 -5.72 5.83 8.58
N GLY A 32 -4.46 6.00 8.17
CA GLY A 32 -3.33 6.25 9.08
C GLY A 32 -2.82 5.03 9.85
N LYS A 33 -3.33 3.82 9.55
CA LYS A 33 -2.85 2.56 10.15
C LYS A 33 -2.05 1.75 9.14
N VAL A 34 -0.85 1.32 9.52
CA VAL A 34 0.00 0.47 8.67
C VAL A 34 -0.64 -0.91 8.50
N VAL A 35 -1.05 -1.24 7.27
CA VAL A 35 -1.62 -2.54 6.90
C VAL A 35 -0.61 -3.46 6.23
N PHE A 36 0.48 -2.89 5.71
CA PHE A 36 1.56 -3.66 5.07
C PHE A 36 2.92 -2.99 5.30
N SER A 37 3.95 -3.81 5.56
CA SER A 37 5.33 -3.36 5.64
C SER A 37 6.27 -4.36 4.98
N LYS A 38 6.95 -3.94 3.91
CA LYS A 38 7.95 -4.75 3.21
C LYS A 38 9.12 -5.10 4.12
N PHE A 39 9.48 -4.24 5.08
CA PHE A 39 10.56 -4.55 6.03
C PHE A 39 10.22 -5.75 6.92
N LYS A 40 8.95 -5.90 7.30
CA LYS A 40 8.50 -7.04 8.11
C LYS A 40 8.39 -8.32 7.29
N LEU A 41 7.89 -8.23 6.06
CA LEU A 41 7.53 -9.40 5.23
C LEU A 41 8.63 -9.81 4.24
N GLY A 42 9.63 -8.95 4.00
CA GLY A 42 10.72 -9.21 3.06
C GLY A 42 10.32 -9.25 1.58
N LYS A 43 9.06 -8.95 1.25
CA LYS A 43 8.50 -9.04 -0.10
C LYS A 43 7.58 -7.86 -0.41
N PHE A 44 7.28 -7.66 -1.69
CA PHE A 44 6.18 -6.81 -2.12
C PHE A 44 4.84 -7.56 -1.99
N PRO A 45 3.72 -6.85 -1.80
CA PRO A 45 2.42 -7.49 -1.69
C PRO A 45 1.96 -8.03 -3.05
N THR A 46 1.25 -9.15 -3.03
CA THR A 46 0.54 -9.70 -4.18
C THR A 46 -0.80 -9.00 -4.39
N GLU A 47 -1.40 -9.17 -5.57
CA GLU A 47 -2.74 -8.62 -5.84
C GLU A 47 -3.81 -9.13 -4.86
N ASN A 48 -3.73 -10.40 -4.45
CA ASN A 48 -4.66 -10.98 -3.47
C ASN A 48 -4.47 -10.37 -2.08
N GLU A 49 -3.22 -10.13 -1.65
CA GLU A 49 -2.94 -9.43 -0.39
C GLU A 49 -3.49 -8.00 -0.44
N ILE A 50 -3.32 -7.28 -1.55
CA ILE A 50 -3.84 -5.91 -1.73
C ILE A 50 -5.37 -5.87 -1.59
N LYS A 51 -6.07 -6.83 -2.21
CA LYS A 51 -7.54 -6.93 -2.14
C LYS A 51 -8.05 -7.27 -0.74
N SER A 52 -7.21 -7.90 0.10
CA SER A 52 -7.56 -8.28 1.48
C SER A 52 -7.41 -7.15 2.49
N TRP A 53 -6.91 -5.97 2.10
CA TRP A 53 -6.72 -4.86 3.04
C TRP A 53 -8.00 -4.07 3.34
N PHE A 54 -9.03 -4.24 2.50
CA PHE A 54 -10.34 -3.59 2.58
C PHE A 54 -11.43 -4.62 2.91
#